data_AF-A0A8T7GDK1-F1
#
_entry.id   AF-A0A8T7GDK1-F1
#
_cell.length_a   1.000
_cell.length_b   1.000
_cell.length_c   1.000
_cell.angle_alpha   90.00
_cell.angle_beta   90.00
_cell.angle_gamma   90.00
#
_symmetry.space_group_name_H-M   'P 1'
#
loop_
_entity.id
_entity.type
_entity.pdbx_description
1 polymer ?
#
loop_
_entity_poly.entity_id
_entity_poly.type
_entity_poly.pdbx_seq_one_letter_code
_entity_poly.pdbx_strand_id
1 'polypeptide(L)'
;MPLYECNEHQFVENIRRLLESNQKFLVNRRVTVHDDAKYGPATLPDEEFKRYQMLCDRKSVGSTVFSKVPFIDGFHGGRFHDTGESLHSATALKFPRMSIPYFRVEYSVNVWGGTYFFAFDVLFDPEIKMEKRSGRQLGKGALVHVIRYNQPNEGIMTINLPKEVMVFDVKNMVRVVDHSSNF
;
A
#
# COMPACT_ATOMS: atom_id res chain seq x y z
N MET A 1 -24.70 6.05 11.98
CA MET A 1 -23.91 6.74 13.02
C MET A 1 -22.95 7.68 12.30
N PRO A 2 -22.83 8.96 12.69
CA PRO A 2 -21.90 9.90 12.05
C PRO A 2 -20.44 9.42 12.15
N LEU A 3 -19.66 9.69 11.11
CA LEU A 3 -18.25 9.34 10.99
C LEU A 3 -17.40 10.63 11.06
N TYR A 4 -16.37 10.62 11.89
CA TYR A 4 -15.46 11.74 12.09
C TYR A 4 -14.02 11.31 11.82
N GLU A 5 -13.47 11.80 10.71
CA GLU A 5 -12.06 11.58 10.36
C GLU A 5 -11.16 12.50 11.20
N CYS A 6 -10.18 11.91 11.85
CA CYS A 6 -9.18 12.58 12.67
C CYS A 6 -7.80 12.42 12.02
N ASN A 7 -6.90 13.38 12.23
CA ASN A 7 -5.47 13.07 12.10
C ASN A 7 -4.97 12.30 13.33
N GLU A 8 -3.73 11.78 13.28
CA GLU A 8 -3.15 10.99 14.36
C GLU A 8 -3.19 11.71 15.71
N HIS A 9 -2.76 12.98 15.75
CA HIS A 9 -2.71 13.76 16.99
C HIS A 9 -4.10 13.96 17.59
N GLN A 10 -5.09 14.31 16.77
CA GLN A 10 -6.48 14.48 17.19
C GLN A 10 -7.05 13.17 17.73
N PHE A 11 -6.76 12.05 17.06
CA PHE A 11 -7.22 10.74 17.49
C PHE A 11 -6.62 10.36 18.85
N VAL A 12 -5.30 10.46 19.00
CA VAL A 12 -4.60 10.15 20.26
C VAL A 12 -5.09 11.06 21.40
N GLU A 13 -5.30 12.35 21.13
CA GLU A 13 -5.81 13.30 22.13
C GLU A 13 -7.25 12.98 22.56
N ASN A 14 -8.12 12.58 21.62
CA ASN A 14 -9.47 12.12 21.96
C ASN A 14 -9.42 10.88 22.85
N ILE A 15 -8.51 9.95 22.60
CA ILE A 15 -8.31 8.77 23.46
C ILE A 15 -7.85 9.19 24.87
N ARG A 16 -6.93 10.15 25.00
CA ARG A 16 -6.51 10.68 26.31
C ARG A 16 -7.68 11.26 27.11
N ARG A 17 -8.51 12.09 26.46
CA ARG A 17 -9.71 12.67 27.10
C ARG A 17 -10.72 11.61 27.51
N LEU A 18 -10.88 10.55 26.72
CA LEU A 18 -11.75 9.43 27.09
C LEU A 18 -11.25 8.70 28.33
N LEU A 19 -9.93 8.49 28.46
CA LEU A 19 -9.33 7.92 29.67
C LEU A 19 -9.60 8.80 30.90
N GLU A 20 -9.39 10.11 30.79
CA GLU A 20 -9.68 11.08 31.87
C GLU A 20 -11.16 11.09 32.28
N SER A 21 -12.06 10.84 31.32
CA SER A 21 -13.51 10.81 31.57
C SER A 21 -14.02 9.55 32.27
N ASN A 22 -13.15 8.55 32.53
CA ASN A 22 -13.51 7.23 33.07
C ASN A 22 -14.63 6.50 32.30
N GLN A 23 -14.84 6.85 31.02
CA GLN A 23 -15.78 6.15 30.16
C GLN A 23 -15.15 4.84 29.66
N LYS A 24 -15.96 3.78 29.57
CA LYS A 24 -15.53 2.55 28.90
C LYS A 24 -15.62 2.76 27.39
N PHE A 25 -14.52 2.55 26.70
CA PHE A 25 -14.45 2.59 25.25
C PHE A 25 -13.60 1.44 24.72
N LEU A 26 -13.73 1.16 23.43
CA LEU A 26 -12.94 0.16 22.72
C LEU A 26 -12.29 0.85 21.52
N VAL A 27 -10.98 0.67 21.38
CA VAL A 27 -10.26 1.07 20.18
C VAL A 27 -10.16 -0.16 19.28
N ASN A 28 -10.77 -0.08 18.10
CA ASN A 28 -10.64 -1.11 17.09
C ASN A 28 -9.52 -0.73 16.12
N ARG A 29 -8.69 -1.69 15.75
CA ARG A 29 -7.76 -1.58 14.63
C ARG A 29 -8.20 -2.53 13.52
N ARG A 30 -8.31 -2.02 12.31
CA ARG A 30 -8.60 -2.79 11.10
C ARG A 30 -7.45 -2.61 10.12
N VAL A 31 -6.93 -3.71 9.59
CA VAL A 31 -5.89 -3.71 8.56
C VAL A 31 -6.45 -4.39 7.32
N THR A 32 -6.46 -3.70 6.19
CA THR A 32 -6.95 -4.23 4.89
C THR A 32 -5.89 -4.08 3.81
N VAL A 33 -5.76 -5.08 2.93
CA VAL A 33 -4.86 -5.03 1.77
C VAL A 33 -5.56 -4.32 0.63
N HIS A 34 -4.88 -3.36 0.02
CA HIS A 34 -5.33 -2.61 -1.15
C HIS A 34 -4.32 -2.70 -2.28
N ASP A 35 -4.85 -2.72 -3.50
CA ASP A 35 -4.14 -2.66 -4.77
C ASP A 35 -5.04 -1.96 -5.79
N ASP A 36 -5.35 -0.70 -5.51
CA ASP A 36 -6.33 0.13 -6.23
C ASP A 36 -5.66 1.22 -7.07
N ALA A 37 -4.38 1.01 -7.42
CA ALA A 37 -3.59 1.93 -8.21
C ALA A 37 -3.34 3.33 -7.60
N LYS A 38 -3.73 3.56 -6.34
CA LYS A 38 -3.42 4.79 -5.61
C LYS A 38 -1.91 5.06 -5.53
N TYR A 39 -1.13 4.00 -5.34
CA TYR A 39 0.31 4.05 -5.24
C TYR A 39 0.97 3.36 -6.42
N GLY A 40 2.02 3.99 -6.93
CA GLY A 40 2.86 3.42 -7.96
C GLY A 40 4.16 4.20 -8.11
N PRO A 41 5.13 3.70 -8.90
CA PRO A 41 6.45 4.29 -8.98
C PRO A 41 6.47 5.77 -9.42
N ALA A 42 5.43 6.27 -10.10
CA ALA A 42 5.36 7.68 -10.49
C ALA A 42 5.07 8.64 -9.31
N THR A 43 4.33 8.17 -8.31
CA THR A 43 3.85 8.99 -7.18
C THR A 43 4.77 8.93 -5.96
N LEU A 44 5.75 8.03 -5.96
CA LEU A 44 6.73 7.91 -4.88
C LEU A 44 7.66 9.14 -4.81
N PRO A 45 8.09 9.56 -3.62
CA PRO A 45 9.24 10.45 -3.46
C PRO A 45 10.49 9.88 -4.15
N ASP A 46 11.45 10.74 -4.50
CA ASP A 46 12.67 10.31 -5.20
C ASP A 46 13.50 9.30 -4.40
N GLU A 47 13.54 9.42 -3.08
CA GLU A 47 14.27 8.50 -2.21
C GLU A 47 13.67 7.09 -2.24
N GLU A 48 12.35 6.97 -2.17
CA GLU A 48 11.64 5.68 -2.27
C GLU A 48 11.73 5.10 -3.68
N PHE A 49 11.69 5.96 -4.72
CA PHE A 49 11.80 5.52 -6.10
C PHE A 49 13.15 4.84 -6.40
N LYS A 50 14.23 5.17 -5.68
CA LYS A 50 15.55 4.52 -5.85
C LYS A 50 15.48 3.00 -5.78
N ARG A 51 14.56 2.45 -4.99
CA ARG A 51 14.34 1.00 -4.85
C ARG A 51 13.87 0.33 -6.15
N TYR A 52 13.30 1.10 -7.08
CA TYR A 52 12.76 0.64 -8.36
C TYR A 52 13.67 0.99 -9.55
N GLN A 53 14.72 1.80 -9.37
CA GLN A 53 15.59 2.30 -10.45
C GLN A 53 16.32 1.20 -11.25
N MET A 54 16.43 -0.01 -10.69
CA MET A 54 16.95 -1.16 -11.42
C MET A 54 16.03 -1.57 -12.57
N LEU A 55 14.71 -1.45 -12.38
CA LEU A 55 13.68 -1.88 -13.34
C LEU A 55 13.07 -0.73 -14.12
N CYS A 56 13.08 0.47 -13.54
CA CYS A 56 12.26 1.59 -13.99
C CYS A 56 13.09 2.85 -14.15
N ASP A 57 12.76 3.65 -15.16
CA ASP A 57 13.26 5.02 -15.32
C ASP A 57 12.14 6.04 -15.15
N ARG A 58 12.45 7.13 -14.45
CA ARG A 58 11.54 8.25 -14.19
C ARG A 58 12.32 9.55 -14.29
N LYS A 59 11.79 10.55 -14.99
CA LYS A 59 12.48 11.84 -15.20
C LYS A 59 12.35 12.79 -14.00
N SER A 60 11.20 12.79 -13.34
CA SER A 60 10.91 13.61 -12.16
C SER A 60 9.78 13.00 -11.31
N VAL A 61 9.62 13.46 -10.07
CA VAL A 61 8.42 13.16 -9.27
C VAL A 61 7.16 13.54 -10.07
N GLY A 62 6.15 12.68 -10.05
CA GLY A 62 4.91 12.91 -10.78
C GLY A 62 5.01 12.73 -12.30
N SER A 63 6.11 12.20 -12.84
CA SER A 63 6.25 11.89 -14.27
C SER A 63 5.90 10.44 -14.59
N THR A 64 5.62 10.16 -15.87
CA THR A 64 5.43 8.80 -16.35
C THR A 64 6.70 7.97 -16.14
N VAL A 65 6.51 6.76 -15.61
CA VAL A 65 7.54 5.77 -15.36
C VAL A 65 7.52 4.75 -16.47
N PHE A 66 8.70 4.48 -17.02
CA PHE A 66 8.92 3.49 -18.06
C PHE A 66 9.78 2.36 -17.54
N SER A 67 9.61 1.16 -18.09
CA SER A 67 10.54 0.06 -17.84
C SER A 67 11.90 0.35 -18.51
N LYS A 68 12.96 0.14 -17.75
CA LYS A 68 14.35 0.28 -18.19
C LYS A 68 14.89 -1.03 -18.79
N VAL A 69 14.45 -2.14 -18.22
CA VAL A 69 14.82 -3.51 -18.59
C VAL A 69 13.55 -4.36 -18.63
N PRO A 70 13.52 -5.48 -19.35
CA PRO A 70 12.38 -6.38 -19.30
C PRO A 70 12.30 -7.06 -17.92
N PHE A 71 11.11 -7.12 -17.33
CA PHE A 71 10.90 -7.75 -16.03
C PHE A 71 9.50 -8.36 -15.89
N ILE A 72 9.33 -9.20 -14.87
CA ILE A 72 8.06 -9.79 -14.50
C ILE A 72 7.57 -9.17 -13.19
N ASP A 73 6.31 -8.77 -13.16
CA ASP A 73 5.61 -8.43 -11.94
C ASP A 73 5.00 -9.68 -11.30
N GLY A 74 5.63 -10.17 -10.24
CA GLY A 74 5.22 -11.38 -9.54
C GLY A 74 3.96 -11.22 -8.69
N PHE A 75 3.52 -9.99 -8.40
CA PHE A 75 2.34 -9.74 -7.56
C PHE A 75 1.06 -9.62 -8.40
N HIS A 76 1.15 -8.98 -9.56
CA HIS A 76 0.04 -8.79 -10.50
C HIS A 76 -0.08 -9.95 -11.50
N GLY A 77 -0.04 -11.19 -11.00
CA GLY A 77 -0.28 -12.40 -11.80
C GLY A 77 0.86 -12.81 -12.75
N GLY A 78 2.09 -12.31 -12.55
CA GLY A 78 3.24 -12.68 -13.37
C GLY A 78 3.29 -11.93 -14.71
N ARG A 79 2.76 -10.71 -14.77
CA ARG A 79 2.74 -9.89 -15.99
C ARG A 79 4.17 -9.57 -16.42
N PHE A 80 4.47 -9.76 -17.71
CA PHE A 80 5.74 -9.38 -18.31
C PHE A 80 5.66 -7.95 -18.84
N HIS A 81 6.68 -7.15 -18.53
CA HIS A 81 6.86 -5.81 -19.04
C HIS A 81 8.08 -5.76 -19.95
N ASP A 82 7.91 -5.25 -21.17
CA ASP A 82 9.00 -5.10 -22.12
C ASP A 82 9.70 -3.75 -21.91
N THR A 83 10.92 -3.59 -22.44
CA THR A 83 11.72 -2.36 -22.32
C THR A 83 11.01 -1.16 -22.94
N GLY A 84 11.01 -0.02 -22.26
CA GLY A 84 10.37 1.21 -22.73
C GLY A 84 8.83 1.24 -22.58
N GLU A 85 8.23 0.20 -22.01
CA GLU A 85 6.80 0.15 -21.72
C GLU A 85 6.44 1.18 -20.63
N SER A 86 5.33 1.91 -20.84
CA SER A 86 4.77 2.82 -19.83
C SER A 86 4.13 2.02 -18.70
N LEU A 87 4.74 2.06 -17.52
CA LEU A 87 4.31 1.29 -16.35
C LEU A 87 3.26 2.01 -15.52
N HIS A 88 3.48 3.30 -15.27
CA HIS A 88 2.63 4.10 -14.41
C HIS A 88 2.78 5.58 -14.74
N SER A 89 1.67 6.32 -14.80
CA SER A 89 1.70 7.79 -14.94
C SER A 89 0.94 8.44 -13.79
N ALA A 90 1.48 9.52 -13.24
CA ALA A 90 0.84 10.23 -12.14
C ALA A 90 -0.50 10.89 -12.54
N THR A 91 -0.73 11.12 -13.83
CA THR A 91 -1.99 11.64 -14.36
C THR A 91 -3.01 10.54 -14.70
N ALA A 92 -2.59 9.28 -14.73
CA ALA A 92 -3.43 8.13 -15.12
C ALA A 92 -3.51 7.08 -13.99
N LEU A 93 -3.83 7.53 -12.78
CA LEU A 93 -3.92 6.68 -11.58
C LEU A 93 -4.99 5.59 -11.66
N LYS A 94 -5.95 5.67 -12.59
CA LYS A 94 -7.02 4.67 -12.68
C LYS A 94 -6.62 3.39 -13.45
N PHE A 95 -5.51 3.41 -14.20
CA PHE A 95 -5.10 2.29 -15.06
C PHE A 95 -3.58 2.11 -15.14
N PRO A 96 -2.83 2.03 -14.03
CA PRO A 96 -1.43 1.72 -14.12
C PRO A 96 -1.23 0.26 -14.54
N ARG A 97 -0.16 0.03 -15.30
CA ARG A 97 0.26 -1.33 -15.63
C ARG A 97 1.02 -1.98 -14.47
N MET A 98 1.52 -1.16 -13.54
CA MET A 98 2.20 -1.52 -12.30
C MET A 98 1.76 -0.61 -11.15
N SER A 99 1.13 -1.18 -10.12
CA SER A 99 0.80 -0.54 -8.85
C SER A 99 1.70 -1.07 -7.72
N ILE A 100 1.68 -0.39 -6.57
CA ILE A 100 2.36 -0.84 -5.35
C ILE A 100 1.26 -1.18 -4.33
N PRO A 101 1.15 -2.44 -3.90
CA PRO A 101 0.17 -2.84 -2.89
C PRO A 101 0.50 -2.22 -1.54
N TYR A 102 -0.52 -2.04 -0.72
CA TYR A 102 -0.37 -1.44 0.61
C TYR A 102 -1.40 -1.97 1.61
N PHE A 103 -1.08 -1.82 2.89
CA PHE A 103 -2.05 -1.97 3.95
C PHE A 103 -2.68 -0.63 4.27
N ARG A 104 -4.01 -0.57 4.30
CA ARG A 104 -4.74 0.53 4.94
C ARG A 104 -5.00 0.14 6.40
N VAL A 105 -4.41 0.88 7.32
CA VAL A 105 -4.54 0.70 8.76
C VAL A 105 -5.51 1.74 9.29
N GLU A 106 -6.62 1.31 9.86
CA GLU A 106 -7.65 2.16 10.43
C GLU A 106 -7.80 1.89 11.92
N TYR A 107 -7.66 2.94 12.72
CA TYR A 107 -8.02 2.95 14.13
C TYR A 107 -9.37 3.65 14.29
N SER A 108 -10.29 3.06 15.05
CA SER A 108 -11.60 3.67 15.31
C SER A 108 -12.08 3.47 16.74
N VAL A 109 -12.85 4.44 17.23
CA VAL A 109 -13.50 4.41 18.53
C VAL A 109 -14.94 4.92 18.39
N ASN A 110 -15.88 4.22 19.03
CA ASN A 110 -17.30 4.58 19.02
C ASN A 110 -17.65 5.25 20.34
N VAL A 111 -17.84 6.57 20.31
CA VAL A 111 -18.15 7.40 21.50
C VAL A 111 -19.05 8.57 21.10
N TRP A 112 -19.79 9.10 22.09
CA TRP A 112 -20.64 10.29 21.91
C TRP A 112 -21.63 10.21 20.73
N GLY A 113 -22.11 9.00 20.44
CA GLY A 113 -23.04 8.75 19.33
C GLY A 113 -22.40 8.82 17.93
N GLY A 114 -21.07 8.81 17.82
CA GLY A 114 -20.31 8.84 16.57
C GLY A 114 -19.16 7.84 16.54
N THR A 115 -18.62 7.59 15.34
CA THR A 115 -17.34 6.89 15.16
C THR A 115 -16.27 7.91 14.84
N TYR A 116 -15.23 7.97 15.66
CA TYR A 116 -14.02 8.73 15.38
C TYR A 116 -12.99 7.77 14.85
N PHE A 117 -12.36 8.08 13.71
CA PHE A 117 -11.37 7.20 13.12
C PHE A 117 -10.15 7.96 12.59
N PHE A 118 -9.01 7.28 12.59
CA PHE A 118 -7.77 7.70 11.95
C PHE A 118 -7.29 6.56 11.07
N ALA A 119 -6.95 6.85 9.81
CA ALA A 119 -6.41 5.86 8.90
C ALA A 119 -5.13 6.34 8.23
N PHE A 120 -4.22 5.41 7.99
CA PHE A 120 -2.99 5.65 7.25
C PHE A 120 -2.63 4.42 6.41
N ASP A 121 -1.83 4.64 5.38
CA ASP A 121 -1.45 3.63 4.41
C ASP A 121 0.02 3.26 4.57
N VAL A 122 0.32 1.96 4.50
CA VAL A 122 1.66 1.40 4.63
C VAL A 122 1.97 0.58 3.39
N LEU A 123 2.90 1.07 2.56
CA LEU A 123 3.27 0.42 1.31
C LEU A 123 4.03 -0.88 1.55
N PHE A 124 3.87 -1.84 0.63
CA PHE A 124 4.67 -3.05 0.64
C PHE A 124 6.08 -2.79 0.13
N ASP A 125 7.00 -3.62 0.62
CA ASP A 125 8.42 -3.50 0.29
C ASP A 125 8.75 -4.20 -1.03
N PRO A 126 9.23 -3.49 -2.06
CA PRO A 126 9.69 -4.14 -3.28
C PRO A 126 10.92 -5.02 -3.02
N GLU A 127 10.87 -6.22 -3.58
CA GLU A 127 11.99 -7.16 -3.68
C GLU A 127 12.23 -7.48 -5.15
N ILE A 128 13.42 -7.15 -5.66
CA ILE A 128 13.81 -7.41 -7.04
C ILE A 128 14.86 -8.53 -7.05
N LYS A 129 14.54 -9.63 -7.72
CA LYS A 129 15.43 -10.79 -7.87
C LYS A 129 15.56 -11.20 -9.33
N MET A 130 16.68 -11.81 -9.70
CA MET A 130 16.79 -12.50 -10.99
C MET A 130 16.35 -13.95 -10.84
N GLU A 131 15.48 -14.40 -11.73
CA GLU A 131 15.01 -15.78 -11.75
C GLU A 131 15.09 -16.37 -13.15
N LYS A 132 15.34 -17.68 -13.23
CA LYS A 132 15.19 -18.41 -14.48
C LYS A 132 13.71 -18.65 -14.73
N ARG A 133 13.18 -18.07 -15.80
CA ARG A 133 11.80 -18.23 -16.23
C ARG A 133 11.74 -18.76 -17.65
N SER A 134 10.69 -19.53 -17.91
CA SER A 134 10.36 -19.99 -19.25
C SER A 134 9.00 -19.43 -19.61
N GLY A 135 8.83 -18.96 -20.85
CA GLY A 135 7.59 -18.35 -21.28
C GLY A 135 7.59 -18.06 -22.77
N ARG A 136 6.42 -17.81 -23.35
CA ARG A 136 6.27 -17.53 -24.79
C ARG A 136 7.14 -16.35 -25.26
N GLN A 137 7.30 -15.32 -24.42
CA GLN A 137 8.12 -14.15 -24.70
C GLN A 137 9.60 -14.30 -24.28
N LEU A 138 9.91 -15.26 -23.39
CA LEU A 138 11.23 -15.40 -22.77
C LEU A 138 12.05 -16.59 -23.30
N GLY A 139 11.44 -17.51 -24.06
CA GLY A 139 12.07 -18.77 -24.43
C GLY A 139 12.20 -19.74 -23.25
N LYS A 140 13.11 -20.72 -23.33
CA LYS A 140 13.35 -21.70 -22.26
C LYS A 140 14.52 -21.25 -21.39
N GLY A 141 14.27 -21.00 -20.11
CA GLY A 141 15.31 -20.82 -19.09
C GLY A 141 16.05 -19.47 -19.11
N ALA A 142 15.42 -18.40 -19.62
CA ALA A 142 16.00 -17.06 -19.59
C ALA A 142 16.07 -16.52 -18.16
N LEU A 143 17.15 -15.81 -17.84
CA LEU A 143 17.26 -15.01 -16.62
C LEU A 143 16.49 -13.70 -16.83
N VAL A 144 15.52 -13.44 -15.96
CA VAL A 144 14.69 -12.24 -16.01
C VAL A 144 14.57 -11.64 -14.62
N HIS A 145 14.50 -10.31 -14.55
CA HIS A 145 14.18 -9.65 -13.29
C HIS A 145 12.72 -9.91 -12.92
N VAL A 146 12.48 -10.20 -11.65
CA VAL A 146 11.16 -10.39 -11.07
C VAL A 146 11.03 -9.44 -9.90
N ILE A 147 10.02 -8.56 -9.94
CA ILE A 147 9.63 -7.76 -8.78
C ILE A 147 8.55 -8.49 -7.99
N ARG A 148 8.71 -8.49 -6.68
CA ARG A 148 7.72 -8.95 -5.69
C ARG A 148 7.51 -7.87 -4.65
N TYR A 149 6.42 -7.98 -3.91
CA TYR A 149 6.09 -7.08 -2.81
C TYR A 149 5.99 -7.88 -1.52
N ASN A 150 6.90 -7.62 -0.59
CA ASN A 150 6.89 -8.19 0.75
C ASN A 150 6.01 -7.35 1.66
N GLN A 151 5.34 -8.01 2.61
CA GLN A 151 4.55 -7.29 3.60
C GLN A 151 5.48 -6.44 4.50
N PRO A 152 5.09 -5.19 4.80
CA PRO A 152 5.84 -4.34 5.71
C PRO A 152 5.84 -4.92 7.14
N ASN A 153 6.80 -4.47 7.95
CA ASN A 153 6.89 -4.85 9.36
C ASN A 153 5.65 -4.41 10.15
N GLU A 154 5.17 -5.26 11.07
CA GLU A 154 4.03 -4.92 11.95
C GLU A 154 4.24 -3.67 12.79
N GLY A 155 5.49 -3.36 13.17
CA GLY A 155 5.81 -2.17 13.97
C GLY A 155 5.35 -0.86 13.31
N ILE A 156 5.47 -0.76 11.98
CA ILE A 156 5.07 0.46 11.25
C ILE A 156 3.56 0.54 11.00
N MET A 157 2.80 -0.49 11.35
CA MET A 157 1.33 -0.52 11.32
C MET A 157 0.72 -0.16 12.68
N THR A 158 1.50 0.44 13.59
CA THR A 158 1.05 0.83 14.94
C THR A 158 1.21 2.32 15.19
N ILE A 159 0.31 2.89 15.99
CA ILE A 159 0.42 4.27 16.49
C ILE A 159 0.69 4.27 17.99
N ASN A 160 1.26 5.36 18.48
CA ASN A 160 1.57 5.53 19.90
C ASN A 160 0.31 5.90 20.70
N LEU A 161 -0.34 4.90 21.29
CA LEU A 161 -1.46 5.08 22.21
C LEU A 161 -0.99 5.06 23.67
N PRO A 162 -1.75 5.68 24.60
CA PRO A 162 -1.53 5.50 26.03
C PRO A 162 -1.53 4.02 26.43
N LYS A 163 -0.70 3.65 27.40
CA LYS A 163 -0.44 2.23 27.77
C LYS A 163 -1.66 1.53 28.36
N GLU A 164 -2.62 2.31 28.84
CA GLU A 164 -3.88 1.87 29.44
C GLU A 164 -4.89 1.41 28.39
N VAL A 165 -4.65 1.71 27.12
CA VAL A 165 -5.59 1.43 26.02
C VAL A 165 -5.36 0.03 25.47
N MET A 166 -6.42 -0.78 25.50
CA MET A 166 -6.45 -2.06 24.80
C MET A 166 -6.95 -1.85 23.37
N VAL A 167 -6.13 -2.26 22.40
CA VAL A 167 -6.48 -2.24 20.97
C VAL A 167 -7.01 -3.62 20.57
N PHE A 168 -8.18 -3.64 19.93
CA PHE A 168 -8.76 -4.87 19.39
C PHE A 168 -8.48 -4.99 17.89
N ASP A 169 -7.75 -6.04 17.50
CA ASP A 169 -7.39 -6.30 16.12
C ASP A 169 -8.50 -7.04 15.37
N VAL A 170 -9.17 -6.31 14.49
CA VAL A 170 -10.15 -6.86 13.55
C VAL A 170 -9.41 -7.28 12.29
N LYS A 171 -8.97 -8.55 12.22
CA LYS A 171 -8.37 -9.12 11.01
C LYS A 171 -9.45 -9.37 9.96
N ASN A 172 -9.48 -8.54 8.92
CA ASN A 172 -10.22 -8.79 7.68
C ASN A 172 -9.23 -8.79 6.51
N MET A 173 -8.62 -9.94 6.20
CA MET A 173 -7.79 -10.09 5.00
C MET A 173 -8.67 -10.27 3.75
N VAL A 174 -9.45 -9.25 3.41
CA VAL A 174 -10.15 -9.19 2.12
C VAL A 174 -9.24 -8.44 1.16
N ARG A 175 -8.78 -9.13 0.10
CA ARG A 175 -8.08 -8.47 -1.01
C ARG A 175 -9.13 -7.67 -1.78
N VAL A 176 -9.14 -6.35 -1.61
CA VAL A 176 -10.00 -5.48 -2.43
C VAL A 176 -9.26 -5.27 -3.75
N VAL A 177 -9.54 -6.13 -4.72
CA VAL A 177 -9.17 -5.91 -6.13
C VAL A 177 -10.37 -5.22 -6.76
N ASP A 178 -10.23 -3.95 -7.12
CA ASP A 178 -11.29 -3.25 -7.86
C ASP A 178 -11.35 -3.83 -9.28
N HIS A 179 -12.30 -4.74 -9.51
CA HIS A 179 -12.54 -5.41 -10.80
C HIS A 179 -13.25 -4.51 -11.84
N SER A 180 -13.26 -3.19 -11.67
CA SER A 180 -13.81 -2.27 -12.68
C SER A 180 -13.00 -2.18 -13.98
N SER A 181 -12.02 -3.07 -14.20
CA SER A 181 -11.09 -3.09 -15.34
C SER A 181 -11.01 -4.45 -16.03
N ASN A 182 -12.17 -4.99 -16.45
CA ASN A 182 -12.23 -5.97 -17.55
C ASN A 182 -12.33 -5.23 -18.90
N PHE A 183 -11.32 -4.48 -19.33
CA PHE A 183 -11.18 -4.00 -20.71
C PHE A 183 -9.72 -3.78 -21.09
#